data_AF-A0AAD1YC65-F1
#
_entry.id   AF-A0AAD1YC65-F1
#
_cell.length_a   1.000
_cell.length_b   1.000
_cell.length_c   1.000
_cell.angle_alpha   90.00
_cell.angle_beta   90.00
_cell.angle_gamma   90.00
#
_symmetry.space_group_name_H-M   'P 1'
#
loop_
_entity.id
_entity.type
_entity.pdbx_description
1 polymer ?
#
loop_
_entity_poly.entity_id
_entity_poly.type
_entity_poly.pdbx_seq_one_letter_code
_entity_poly.pdbx_strand_id
1 'polypeptide(L)'
;MGQKIDELFVRLAKLFRTIEEEGLISVKLIDGNDIVDEFYNKSVKMVLEGKGSEHIDLVLSFELAKTIRNTKVDDESIQCMILIKKLIEPIRSCLGYDDIIEFSKIWASTEKYHKINDEILQKYIKRELEKQNHQEVCRMKLDNIIELEKIDKEILKKYINKVCEIQELFKYD
;
A
#
# COMPACT_ATOMS: atom_id res chain seq x y z
N MET A 1 13.02 20.01 -17.74
CA MET A 1 12.93 18.75 -17.00
C MET A 1 12.62 17.65 -18.00
N GLY A 2 13.23 16.49 -17.86
CA GLY A 2 13.29 15.47 -18.91
C GLY A 2 11.97 14.72 -19.14
N GLN A 3 11.60 14.54 -20.41
CA GLN A 3 10.35 13.89 -20.80
C GLN A 3 10.30 12.42 -20.35
N LYS A 4 11.46 11.72 -20.29
CA LYS A 4 11.51 10.32 -19.87
C LYS A 4 11.25 10.16 -18.38
N ILE A 5 11.76 11.08 -17.56
CA ILE A 5 11.55 11.07 -16.11
C ILE A 5 10.06 11.25 -15.80
N ASP A 6 9.40 12.20 -16.47
CA ASP A 6 7.97 12.43 -16.35
C ASP A 6 7.15 11.17 -16.72
N GLU A 7 7.48 10.54 -17.84
CA GLU A 7 6.84 9.29 -18.26
C GLU A 7 7.08 8.15 -17.27
N LEU A 8 8.30 8.05 -16.72
CA LEU A 8 8.64 7.05 -15.71
C LEU A 8 7.77 7.19 -14.46
N PHE A 9 7.64 8.39 -13.90
CA PHE A 9 6.83 8.57 -12.70
C PHE A 9 5.34 8.24 -12.95
N VAL A 10 4.81 8.58 -14.13
CA VAL A 10 3.44 8.17 -14.50
C VAL A 10 3.33 6.64 -14.55
N ARG A 11 4.34 5.93 -15.04
CA ARG A 11 4.34 4.45 -15.08
C ARG A 11 4.46 3.84 -13.68
N LEU A 12 5.33 4.39 -12.83
CA LEU A 12 5.48 3.95 -11.43
C LEU A 12 4.19 4.16 -10.63
N ALA A 13 3.54 5.31 -10.80
CA ALA A 13 2.23 5.60 -10.22
C ALA A 13 1.16 4.57 -10.63
N LYS A 14 1.09 4.25 -11.94
CA LYS A 14 0.16 3.24 -12.46
C LYS A 14 0.46 1.84 -11.94
N LEU A 15 1.72 1.45 -11.88
CA LEU A 15 2.15 0.16 -11.34
C LEU A 15 1.68 0.01 -9.90
N PHE A 16 2.01 0.99 -9.07
CA PHE A 16 1.61 1.03 -7.67
C PHE A 16 0.09 0.90 -7.50
N ARG A 17 -0.67 1.68 -8.26
CA ARG A 17 -2.14 1.61 -8.25
C ARG A 17 -2.66 0.23 -8.66
N THR A 18 -2.08 -0.37 -9.69
CA THR A 18 -2.49 -1.71 -10.16
C THR A 18 -2.25 -2.76 -9.09
N ILE A 19 -1.07 -2.74 -8.45
CA ILE A 19 -0.73 -3.66 -7.36
C ILE A 19 -1.69 -3.48 -6.19
N GLU A 20 -2.06 -2.24 -5.88
CA GLU A 20 -2.92 -1.95 -4.74
C GLU A 20 -4.41 -2.25 -4.98
N GLU A 21 -4.94 -1.90 -6.16
CA GLU A 21 -6.36 -2.07 -6.50
C GLU A 21 -6.66 -3.50 -6.95
N GLU A 22 -5.75 -4.11 -7.72
CA GLU A 22 -6.00 -5.35 -8.46
C GLU A 22 -5.03 -6.48 -8.09
N GLY A 23 -4.04 -6.21 -7.24
CA GLY A 23 -3.01 -7.17 -6.83
C GLY A 23 -1.89 -7.36 -7.87
N LEU A 24 -0.84 -8.06 -7.45
CA LEU A 24 0.35 -8.32 -8.26
C LEU A 24 0.04 -9.08 -9.57
N ILE A 25 -0.96 -9.97 -9.57
CA ILE A 25 -1.31 -10.82 -10.74
C ILE A 25 -1.78 -9.99 -11.93
N SER A 26 -2.35 -8.81 -11.68
CA SER A 26 -2.94 -7.94 -12.70
C SER A 26 -1.91 -7.03 -13.38
N VAL A 27 -0.68 -6.97 -12.85
CA VAL A 27 0.41 -6.17 -13.41
C VAL A 27 0.85 -6.74 -14.75
N LYS A 28 0.88 -5.87 -15.76
CA LYS A 28 1.40 -6.19 -17.10
C LYS A 28 2.73 -5.47 -17.32
N LEU A 29 3.66 -6.17 -17.96
CA LEU A 29 4.88 -5.57 -18.48
C LEU A 29 4.54 -4.63 -19.63
N ILE A 30 5.39 -3.63 -19.85
CA ILE A 30 5.21 -2.67 -20.94
C ILE A 30 5.84 -3.20 -22.23
N ASP A 31 5.21 -2.93 -23.36
CA ASP A 31 5.82 -3.09 -24.68
C ASP A 31 6.73 -1.89 -24.95
N GLY A 32 7.95 -1.97 -24.42
CA GLY A 32 8.97 -0.95 -24.52
C GLY A 32 10.29 -1.55 -24.98
N ASN A 33 11.00 -0.84 -25.85
CA ASN A 33 12.20 -1.35 -26.54
C ASN A 33 13.45 -0.52 -26.22
N ASP A 34 13.37 0.42 -25.28
CA ASP A 34 14.56 1.14 -24.83
C ASP A 34 15.16 0.52 -23.55
N ILE A 35 16.36 0.98 -23.21
CA ILE A 35 17.11 0.41 -22.09
C ILE A 35 16.46 0.67 -20.73
N VAL A 36 15.70 1.76 -20.59
CA VAL A 36 14.96 2.09 -19.36
C VAL A 36 13.75 1.16 -19.25
N ASP A 37 13.07 0.88 -20.36
CA ASP A 37 11.94 -0.05 -20.44
C ASP A 37 12.37 -1.48 -20.12
N GLU A 38 13.51 -1.92 -20.66
CA GLU A 38 14.09 -3.23 -20.34
C GLU A 38 14.43 -3.33 -18.84
N PHE A 39 15.05 -2.29 -18.28
CA PHE A 39 15.41 -2.24 -16.86
C PHE A 39 14.16 -2.22 -15.97
N TYR A 40 13.14 -1.46 -16.35
CA TYR A 40 11.84 -1.41 -15.69
C TYR A 40 11.13 -2.77 -15.71
N ASN A 41 11.00 -3.39 -16.89
CA ASN A 41 10.35 -4.69 -17.01
C ASN A 41 11.07 -5.77 -16.21
N LYS A 42 12.41 -5.73 -16.17
CA LYS A 42 13.19 -6.64 -15.35
C LYS A 42 12.93 -6.45 -13.86
N SER A 43 12.87 -5.20 -13.37
CA SER A 43 12.59 -4.90 -11.97
C SER A 43 11.19 -5.37 -11.57
N VAL A 44 10.17 -5.06 -12.40
CA VAL A 44 8.79 -5.50 -12.19
C VAL A 44 8.68 -7.03 -12.22
N LYS A 45 9.35 -7.71 -13.16
CA LYS A 45 9.33 -9.17 -13.23
C LYS A 45 9.85 -9.82 -11.95
N MET A 46 10.93 -9.32 -11.37
CA MET A 46 11.45 -9.84 -10.10
C MET A 46 10.47 -9.63 -8.94
N VAL A 47 9.74 -8.51 -8.94
CA VAL A 47 8.65 -8.27 -7.99
C VAL A 47 7.53 -9.31 -8.16
N LEU A 48 7.11 -9.58 -9.40
CA LEU A 48 6.07 -10.57 -9.71
C LEU A 48 6.48 -12.00 -9.35
N GLU A 49 7.77 -12.32 -9.49
CA GLU A 49 8.35 -13.60 -9.07
C GLU A 49 8.52 -13.72 -7.55
N GLY A 50 8.20 -12.68 -6.77
CA GLY A 50 8.32 -12.69 -5.31
C GLY A 50 9.76 -12.73 -4.81
N LYS A 51 10.72 -12.21 -5.57
CA LYS A 51 12.13 -12.16 -5.14
C LYS A 51 12.29 -11.26 -3.90
N GLY A 52 13.23 -11.61 -3.02
CA GLY A 52 13.55 -10.83 -1.83
C GLY A 52 14.15 -9.46 -2.15
N SER A 53 13.98 -8.48 -1.25
CA SER A 53 14.46 -7.09 -1.43
C SER A 53 15.96 -7.03 -1.71
N GLU A 54 16.78 -7.70 -0.89
CA GLU A 54 18.24 -7.74 -1.06
C GLU A 54 18.65 -8.31 -2.42
N HIS A 55 17.93 -9.34 -2.89
CA HIS A 55 18.18 -9.95 -4.20
C HIS A 55 17.86 -8.98 -5.34
N ILE A 56 16.70 -8.30 -5.26
CA ILE A 56 16.30 -7.29 -6.24
C ILE A 56 17.34 -6.17 -6.28
N ASP A 57 17.75 -5.65 -5.13
CA ASP A 57 18.71 -4.54 -5.05
C ASP A 57 20.08 -4.92 -5.66
N LEU A 58 20.58 -6.11 -5.33
CA LEU A 58 21.84 -6.62 -5.85
C LEU A 58 21.80 -6.77 -7.38
N VAL A 59 20.74 -7.39 -7.91
CA VAL A 59 20.60 -7.61 -9.36
C VAL A 59 20.48 -6.28 -10.10
N LEU A 60 19.66 -5.35 -9.61
CA LEU A 60 19.50 -4.04 -10.24
C LEU A 60 20.79 -3.21 -10.17
N SER A 61 21.55 -3.31 -9.07
CA SER A 61 22.87 -2.67 -8.97
C SER A 61 23.85 -3.19 -10.00
N PHE A 62 23.91 -4.52 -10.17
CA PHE A 62 24.79 -5.15 -11.14
C PHE A 62 24.42 -4.77 -12.58
N GLU A 63 23.13 -4.81 -12.92
CA GLU A 63 22.66 -4.44 -14.26
C GLU A 63 22.90 -2.97 -14.56
N LEU A 64 22.67 -2.07 -13.60
CA LEU A 64 22.96 -0.64 -13.77
C LEU A 64 24.45 -0.41 -14.06
N ALA A 65 25.34 -1.04 -13.27
CA ALA A 65 26.79 -0.93 -13.47
C ALA A 65 27.23 -1.49 -14.82
N LYS A 66 26.67 -2.63 -15.23
CA LYS A 66 26.92 -3.26 -16.53
C LYS A 66 26.48 -2.34 -17.67
N THR A 67 25.31 -1.73 -17.56
CA THR A 67 24.75 -0.82 -18.57
C THR A 67 25.61 0.44 -18.72
N ILE A 68 26.00 1.08 -17.62
CA ILE A 68 26.87 2.27 -17.62
C ILE A 68 28.23 1.96 -18.28
N ARG A 69 28.76 0.76 -18.06
CA ARG A 69 30.06 0.34 -18.60
C ARG A 69 30.02 -0.01 -20.08
N ASN A 70 28.96 -0.69 -20.54
CA ASN A 70 28.95 -1.37 -21.84
C ASN A 70 28.18 -0.62 -22.92
N THR A 71 27.35 0.35 -22.55
CA THR A 71 26.47 1.07 -23.47
C THR A 71 26.68 2.57 -23.29
N LYS A 72 26.69 3.33 -24.39
CA LYS A 72 26.65 4.78 -24.31
C LYS A 72 25.22 5.21 -23.97
N VAL A 73 24.94 5.34 -22.68
CA VAL A 73 23.63 5.73 -22.14
C VAL A 73 23.68 7.20 -21.72
N ASP A 74 22.60 7.93 -21.98
CA ASP A 74 22.47 9.32 -21.54
C ASP A 74 22.16 9.44 -20.04
N ASP A 75 22.52 10.58 -19.45
CA ASP A 75 22.37 10.83 -18.01
C ASP A 75 20.91 10.73 -17.55
N GLU A 76 19.94 11.12 -18.37
CA GLU A 76 18.51 11.05 -18.04
C GLU A 76 18.05 9.59 -17.93
N SER A 77 18.48 8.72 -18.85
CA SER A 77 18.22 7.28 -18.77
C SER A 77 18.89 6.64 -17.55
N ILE A 78 20.11 7.07 -17.18
CA ILE A 78 20.77 6.62 -15.94
C ILE A 78 19.96 7.04 -14.71
N GLN A 79 19.49 8.28 -14.66
CA GLN A 79 18.62 8.77 -13.59
C GLN A 79 17.32 7.96 -13.50
N CYS A 80 16.70 7.64 -14.64
CA CYS A 80 15.51 6.79 -14.68
C CYS A 80 15.78 5.41 -14.05
N MET A 81 16.88 4.75 -14.41
CA MET A 81 17.24 3.45 -13.84
C MET A 81 17.50 3.52 -12.32
N ILE A 82 18.13 4.60 -11.84
CA ILE A 82 18.33 4.84 -10.40
C ILE A 82 16.98 5.02 -9.69
N LEU A 83 16.06 5.79 -10.26
CA LEU A 83 14.72 5.99 -9.71
C LEU A 83 13.93 4.69 -9.67
N ILE A 84 14.00 3.86 -10.73
CA ILE A 84 13.39 2.52 -10.75
C ILE A 84 13.92 1.68 -9.59
N LYS A 85 15.25 1.59 -9.44
CA LYS A 85 15.88 0.82 -8.35
C LYS A 85 15.40 1.27 -6.97
N LYS A 86 15.29 2.59 -6.75
CA LYS A 86 14.87 3.15 -5.47
C LYS A 86 13.39 2.91 -5.16
N LEU A 87 12.52 2.99 -6.18
CA LEU A 87 11.07 3.03 -5.98
C LEU A 87 10.39 1.66 -6.15
N ILE A 88 11.02 0.69 -6.81
CA ILE A 88 10.38 -0.59 -7.10
C ILE A 88 10.06 -1.42 -5.84
N GLU A 89 10.93 -1.37 -4.83
CA GLU A 89 10.71 -2.09 -3.56
C GLU A 89 9.64 -1.39 -2.70
N PRO A 90 9.70 -0.06 -2.48
CA PRO A 90 8.62 0.67 -1.81
C PRO A 90 7.25 0.47 -2.48
N ILE A 91 7.22 0.38 -3.81
CA ILE A 91 6.00 0.07 -4.57
C ILE A 91 5.49 -1.34 -4.25
N ARG A 92 6.37 -2.35 -4.22
CA ARG A 92 6.01 -3.73 -3.90
C ARG A 92 5.41 -3.86 -2.50
N SER A 93 5.97 -3.16 -1.52
CA SER A 93 5.54 -3.26 -0.12
C SER A 93 4.22 -2.52 0.17
N CYS A 94 3.64 -1.83 -0.82
CA CYS A 94 2.48 -0.94 -0.67
C CYS A 94 2.68 0.17 0.39
N LEU A 95 3.92 0.42 0.81
CA LEU A 95 4.29 1.45 1.79
C LEU A 95 4.90 2.70 1.14
N GLY A 96 5.28 2.62 -0.14
CA GLY A 96 6.11 3.62 -0.81
C GLY A 96 5.39 4.72 -1.58
N TYR A 97 4.10 4.98 -1.38
CA TYR A 97 3.43 6.04 -2.14
C TYR A 97 3.98 7.43 -1.81
N ASP A 98 4.34 7.65 -0.54
CA ASP A 98 5.02 8.88 -0.09
C ASP A 98 6.35 9.07 -0.82
N ASP A 99 7.11 7.99 -1.04
CA ASP A 99 8.35 8.04 -1.82
C ASP A 99 8.07 8.43 -3.27
N ILE A 100 7.05 7.86 -3.94
CA ILE A 100 6.71 8.25 -5.32
C ILE A 100 6.38 9.75 -5.39
N ILE A 101 5.64 10.28 -4.42
CA ILE A 101 5.28 11.70 -4.35
C ILE A 101 6.52 12.56 -4.07
N GLU A 102 7.36 12.19 -3.10
CA GLU A 102 8.54 12.96 -2.72
C GLU A 102 9.57 12.99 -3.85
N PHE A 103 9.86 11.85 -4.47
CA PHE A 103 10.76 11.78 -5.61
C PHE A 103 10.17 12.52 -6.83
N SER A 104 8.87 12.41 -7.11
CA SER A 104 8.26 13.15 -8.24
C SER A 104 8.30 14.67 -8.02
N LYS A 105 8.16 15.15 -6.79
CA LYS A 105 8.29 16.58 -6.46
C LYS A 105 9.67 17.15 -6.83
N ILE A 106 10.71 16.34 -6.68
CA ILE A 106 12.10 16.74 -6.94
C ILE A 106 12.45 16.61 -8.42
N TRP A 107 12.02 15.52 -9.06
CA TRP A 107 12.56 15.09 -10.36
C TRP A 107 11.58 15.27 -11.53
N ALA A 108 10.27 15.26 -11.29
CA ALA A 108 9.27 15.44 -12.34
C ALA A 108 9.01 16.93 -12.61
N SER A 109 8.39 17.23 -13.76
CA SER A 109 7.81 18.55 -14.00
C SER A 109 6.68 18.84 -13.01
N THR A 110 6.48 20.13 -12.72
CA THR A 110 5.42 20.59 -11.80
C THR A 110 4.03 20.09 -12.23
N GLU A 111 3.74 20.09 -13.54
CA GLU A 111 2.49 19.56 -14.08
C GLU A 111 2.31 18.07 -13.75
N LYS A 112 3.33 17.24 -13.99
CA LYS A 112 3.24 15.80 -13.73
C LYS A 112 3.22 15.50 -12.25
N TYR A 113 4.01 16.19 -11.44
CA TYR A 113 3.95 16.10 -10.00
C TYR A 113 2.52 16.34 -9.49
N HIS A 114 1.88 17.44 -9.89
CA HIS A 114 0.50 17.73 -9.46
C HIS A 114 -0.47 16.64 -9.90
N LYS A 115 -0.35 16.17 -11.14
CA LYS A 115 -1.18 15.07 -11.63
C LYS A 115 -1.01 13.79 -10.81
N ILE A 116 0.23 13.37 -10.54
CA ILE A 116 0.54 12.19 -9.73
C ILE A 116 0.04 12.38 -8.29
N ASN A 117 0.28 13.54 -7.71
CA ASN A 117 -0.16 13.89 -6.38
C ASN A 117 -1.69 13.84 -6.27
N ASP A 118 -2.42 14.41 -7.22
CA ASP A 118 -3.88 14.41 -7.21
C ASP A 118 -4.45 13.00 -7.45
N GLU A 119 -3.82 12.20 -8.32
CA GLU A 119 -4.25 10.83 -8.61
C GLU A 119 -3.96 9.86 -7.45
N ILE A 120 -2.81 9.99 -6.78
CA ILE A 120 -2.37 9.10 -5.70
C ILE A 120 -2.86 9.64 -4.35
N LEU A 121 -2.41 10.82 -3.91
CA LEU A 121 -2.61 11.31 -2.54
C LEU A 121 -4.08 11.43 -2.15
N GLN A 122 -4.94 11.96 -3.03
CA GLN A 122 -6.36 12.15 -2.73
C GLN A 122 -7.10 10.82 -2.54
N LYS A 123 -6.72 9.78 -3.31
CA LYS A 123 -7.26 8.44 -3.12
C LYS A 123 -6.81 7.84 -1.79
N TYR A 124 -5.54 8.02 -1.40
CA TYR A 124 -5.02 7.49 -0.13
C TYR A 124 -5.62 8.17 1.09
N ILE A 125 -5.69 9.51 1.09
CA ILE A 125 -6.35 10.27 2.17
C ILE A 125 -7.80 9.80 2.34
N LYS A 126 -8.54 9.66 1.23
CA LYS A 126 -9.93 9.19 1.27
C LYS A 126 -10.05 7.77 1.81
N ARG A 127 -9.17 6.85 1.39
CA ARG A 127 -9.22 5.44 1.80
C ARG A 127 -8.83 5.26 3.27
N GLU A 128 -7.87 6.03 3.77
CA GLU A 128 -7.45 5.96 5.16
C GLU A 128 -8.52 6.54 6.10
N LEU A 129 -9.21 7.61 5.66
CA LEU A 129 -10.42 8.10 6.33
C LEU A 129 -11.54 7.05 6.33
N GLU A 130 -11.76 6.33 5.23
CA GLU A 130 -12.76 5.26 5.15
C GLU A 130 -12.43 4.06 6.07
N LYS A 131 -11.16 3.67 6.18
CA LYS A 131 -10.72 2.62 7.12
C LYS A 131 -10.91 3.02 8.58
N GLN A 132 -10.55 4.25 8.93
CA GLN A 132 -10.76 4.77 10.29
C GLN A 132 -12.24 4.75 10.66
N ASN A 133 -13.10 5.23 9.77
CA ASN A 133 -14.56 5.16 9.95
C ASN A 133 -15.05 3.72 10.13
N HIS A 134 -14.52 2.76 9.37
CA HIS A 134 -14.94 1.35 9.49
C HIS A 134 -14.52 0.74 10.83
N GLN A 135 -13.31 1.04 11.30
CA GLN A 135 -12.83 0.60 12.63
C GLN A 135 -13.67 1.20 13.76
N GLU A 136 -14.03 2.48 13.66
CA GLU A 136 -14.87 3.17 14.64
C GLU A 136 -16.28 2.56 14.69
N VAL A 137 -16.89 2.26 13.54
CA VAL A 137 -18.18 1.56 13.45
C VAL A 137 -18.09 0.16 14.08
N CYS A 138 -17.03 -0.60 13.82
CA CYS A 138 -16.83 -1.92 14.42
C CYS A 138 -16.65 -1.83 15.94
N ARG A 139 -15.91 -0.83 16.43
CA ARG A 139 -15.74 -0.57 17.86
C ARG A 139 -17.06 -0.25 18.54
N MET A 140 -17.87 0.65 17.96
CA MET A 140 -19.21 0.98 18.48
C MET A 140 -20.13 -0.25 18.55
N LYS A 141 -20.10 -1.12 17.53
CA LYS A 141 -20.87 -2.37 17.53
C LYS A 141 -20.42 -3.31 18.65
N LEU A 142 -19.12 -3.44 18.87
CA LEU A 142 -18.57 -4.27 19.94
C LEU A 142 -18.96 -3.73 21.33
N ASP A 143 -18.83 -2.42 21.54
CA ASP A 143 -19.21 -1.76 22.80
C ASP A 143 -20.72 -1.96 23.09
N ASN A 144 -21.58 -1.85 22.07
CA ASN A 144 -23.01 -2.12 22.20
C ASN A 144 -23.32 -3.58 22.58
N ILE A 145 -22.61 -4.56 22.00
CA ILE A 145 -22.78 -5.97 22.35
C ILE A 145 -22.38 -6.22 23.81
N ILE A 146 -21.25 -5.64 24.25
CA ILE A 146 -20.77 -5.77 25.63
C ILE A 146 -21.77 -5.18 26.63
N GLU A 147 -22.37 -4.02 26.32
CA GLU A 147 -23.39 -3.41 27.17
C GLU A 147 -24.67 -4.27 27.26
N LEU A 148 -25.12 -4.85 26.14
CA LEU A 148 -26.27 -5.77 26.15
C LEU A 148 -26.00 -7.02 27.01
N GLU A 149 -24.81 -7.61 26.91
CA GLU A 149 -24.44 -8.77 27.74
C GLU A 149 -24.36 -8.44 29.24
N LYS A 150 -23.93 -7.22 29.60
CA LYS A 150 -23.95 -6.76 31.00
C LYS A 150 -25.38 -6.66 31.52
N ILE A 151 -26.28 -6.06 30.73
CA ILE A 151 -27.71 -5.94 31.06
C ILE A 151 -28.31 -7.34 31.29
N ASP A 152 -28.05 -8.30 30.40
CA ASP A 152 -28.55 -9.67 30.55
C ASP A 152 -28.03 -10.35 31.82
N LYS A 153 -26.76 -10.15 32.17
CA LYS A 153 -26.19 -10.68 33.44
C LYS A 153 -26.84 -10.05 34.67
N GLU A 154 -27.12 -8.75 34.65
CA GLU A 154 -27.83 -8.09 35.77
C GLU A 154 -29.27 -8.55 35.90
N ILE A 155 -29.97 -8.75 34.78
CA ILE A 155 -31.33 -9.29 34.76
C ILE A 155 -31.34 -10.70 35.34
N LEU A 156 -30.43 -11.57 34.90
CA LEU A 156 -30.30 -12.94 35.41
C LEU A 156 -30.00 -12.95 36.91
N LYS A 157 -29.11 -12.07 37.39
CA LYS A 157 -28.79 -11.92 38.82
C LYS A 157 -30.01 -11.48 39.64
N LYS A 158 -30.83 -10.56 39.12
CA LYS A 158 -32.11 -10.19 39.75
C LYS A 158 -33.07 -11.37 39.84
N TYR A 159 -33.20 -12.17 38.78
CA TYR A 159 -34.05 -13.36 38.79
C TYR A 159 -33.54 -14.41 39.78
N ILE A 160 -32.24 -14.69 39.80
CA ILE A 160 -31.63 -15.62 40.76
C ILE A 160 -31.90 -15.18 42.20
N ASN A 161 -31.67 -13.91 42.52
CA ASN A 161 -31.94 -13.38 43.86
C ASN A 161 -33.42 -13.55 44.24
N LYS A 162 -34.33 -13.24 43.32
CA LYS A 162 -35.78 -13.38 43.55
C LYS A 162 -36.21 -14.84 43.75
N VAL A 163 -35.58 -15.78 43.04
CA VAL A 163 -35.81 -17.23 43.26
C VAL A 163 -35.30 -17.66 44.62
N CYS A 164 -34.13 -17.18 45.06
CA CYS A 164 -33.60 -17.46 46.40
C CYS A 164 -34.52 -16.91 47.52
N GLU A 165 -35.01 -15.67 47.39
CA GLU A 165 -35.95 -15.06 48.34
C GLU A 165 -37.25 -15.89 48.47
N ILE A 166 -37.80 -16.36 47.34
CA ILE A 166 -39.00 -17.21 47.35
C ILE A 166 -38.72 -18.56 48.04
N GLN A 167 -37.55 -19.17 47.82
CA GLN A 167 -37.19 -20.44 48.46
C GLN A 167 -37.00 -20.32 49.98
N GLU A 168 -36.55 -19.17 50.49
CA GLU A 168 -36.46 -18.93 51.94
C GLU A 168 -37.83 -18.77 52.60
N LEU A 169 -38.82 -18.20 51.89
CA LEU A 169 -40.20 -18.09 52.37
C LEU A 169 -40.88 -19.46 52.51
N PHE A 170 -40.49 -20.46 51.73
CA PHE A 170 -41.05 -21.83 51.79
C PHE A 170 -40.27 -22.78 52.74
N LYS A 171 -39.31 -22.28 53.53
CA LYS A 171 -38.56 -23.08 54.53
C LYS A 171 -39.18 -23.07 55.94
N TYR A 172 -40.31 -22.37 56.13
CA TYR A 172 -40.97 -22.22 57.44
C TYR A 172 -42.42 -22.73 57.50
N ASP A 173 -42.82 -23.58 56.57
CA ASP A 173 -44.03 -24.42 56.68
C ASP A 173 -43.66 -25.90 56.92
#